data_AF-A0AB37YND2-F1
#
_entry.id   AF-A0AB37YND2-F1
#
_cell.length_a   1.000
_cell.length_b   1.000
_cell.length_c   1.000
_cell.angle_alpha   90.00
_cell.angle_beta   90.00
_cell.angle_gamma   90.00
#
_symmetry.space_group_name_H-M   'P 1'
#
loop_
_entity.id
_entity.type
_entity.pdbx_description
1 polymer ?
#
loop_
_entity_poly.entity_id
_entity_poly.type
_entity_poly.pdbx_seq_one_letter_code
_entity_poly.pdbx_strand_id
1 'polypeptide(L)'
;MFNPLGQLFIRLIKMLVVPVVFISIVLGAAGLGDPKQLGRIGLKSISFFLVTTAVAISIAVTFALIIQPGSGGNFKTEGLKYEGAKTETSFVDTLLNIVPDNPAKAMADGNMLQIIAFAVLIGLGIAILGKRVQGYPFIT
;
A
#
# COMPACT_ATOMS: atom_id res chain seq x y z
N MET A 1 -9.06 -27.73 12.66
CA MET A 1 -10.06 -27.17 13.61
C MET A 1 -9.86 -25.67 13.91
N PHE A 2 -8.64 -25.12 13.88
CA PHE A 2 -8.39 -23.68 14.13
C PHE A 2 -8.50 -22.75 12.91
N ASN A 3 -8.59 -23.29 11.69
CA ASN A 3 -8.70 -22.52 10.45
C ASN A 3 -9.88 -21.50 10.43
N PRO A 4 -11.10 -21.82 10.89
CA PRO A 4 -12.20 -20.85 10.90
C PRO A 4 -12.01 -19.70 11.89
N LEU A 5 -11.38 -19.94 13.05
CA LEU A 5 -11.02 -18.90 14.02
C LEU A 5 -9.97 -17.94 13.44
N GLY A 6 -8.95 -18.48 12.75
CA GLY A 6 -7.96 -17.68 12.05
C GLY A 6 -8.57 -16.84 10.92
N GLN A 7 -9.46 -17.42 10.12
CA GLN A 7 -10.16 -16.67 9.06
C GLN A 7 -11.06 -15.56 9.60
N LEU A 8 -11.78 -15.82 10.70
CA LEU A 8 -12.60 -14.81 11.36
C LEU A 8 -11.73 -13.65 11.86
N PHE A 9 -10.60 -13.94 12.50
CA PHE A 9 -9.66 -12.93 12.96
C PHE A 9 -9.11 -12.06 11.82
N ILE A 10 -8.69 -12.66 10.70
CA ILE A 10 -8.22 -11.91 9.54
C ILE A 10 -9.33 -11.05 8.93
N ARG A 11 -10.58 -11.54 8.89
CA ARG A 11 -11.73 -10.74 8.43
C ARG A 11 -11.99 -9.53 9.31
N LEU A 12 -11.88 -9.68 10.64
CA LEU A 12 -12.02 -8.58 11.59
C LEU A 12 -10.94 -7.51 11.38
N ILE A 13 -9.67 -7.91 11.17
CA ILE A 13 -8.60 -6.96 10.86
C ILE A 13 -8.88 -6.24 9.53
N LYS A 14 -9.22 -6.97 8.47
CA LYS A 14 -9.48 -6.37 7.14
C LYS A 14 -10.62 -5.36 7.15
N MET A 15 -11.67 -5.59 7.95
CA MET A 15 -12.79 -4.68 8.11
C MET A 15 -12.37 -3.33 8.72
N LEU A 16 -11.40 -3.33 9.65
CA LEU A 16 -10.92 -2.12 10.30
C LEU A 16 -9.88 -1.37 9.46
N VAL A 17 -9.05 -2.10 8.72
CA VAL A 17 -7.92 -1.50 7.99
C VAL A 17 -8.37 -0.47 6.96
N VAL A 18 -9.38 -0.77 6.13
CA VAL A 18 -9.81 0.14 5.05
C VAL A 18 -10.33 1.49 5.59
N PRO A 19 -11.30 1.53 6.53
CA PRO A 19 -11.79 2.80 7.08
C PRO A 19 -10.72 3.58 7.85
N VAL A 20 -9.91 2.89 8.66
CA VAL A 20 -8.87 3.53 9.48
C VAL A 20 -7.82 4.19 8.61
N VAL A 21 -7.36 3.51 7.56
CA VAL A 21 -6.37 4.07 6.62
C VAL A 21 -6.91 5.29 5.90
N PHE A 22 -8.15 5.21 5.39
CA PHE A 22 -8.77 6.34 4.69
C PHE A 22 -8.86 7.59 5.60
N ILE A 23 -9.46 7.44 6.78
CA ILE A 23 -9.65 8.55 7.73
C ILE A 23 -8.30 9.11 8.20
N SER A 24 -7.36 8.22 8.55
CA SER A 24 -6.03 8.62 9.04
C SER A 24 -5.26 9.44 8.02
N ILE A 25 -5.29 9.03 6.74
CA ILE A 25 -4.58 9.76 5.68
C ILE A 25 -5.28 11.07 5.33
N VAL A 26 -6.62 11.09 5.27
CA VAL A 26 -7.36 12.34 5.02
C VAL A 26 -7.05 13.36 6.11
N LEU A 27 -7.12 12.98 7.39
CA LEU A 27 -6.82 13.86 8.51
C LEU A 27 -5.34 14.27 8.53
N GLY A 28 -4.42 13.34 8.28
CA GLY A 28 -2.99 13.62 8.23
C GLY A 28 -2.60 14.58 7.10
N ALA A 29 -3.15 14.38 5.90
CA ALA A 29 -2.92 15.27 4.76
C ALA A 29 -3.59 16.64 4.94
N ALA A 30 -4.78 16.69 5.53
CA ALA A 30 -5.47 17.95 5.85
C ALA A 30 -4.74 18.77 6.92
N GLY A 31 -4.23 18.11 7.97
CA GLY A 31 -3.53 18.77 9.09
C GLY A 31 -2.17 19.39 8.70
N LEU A 32 -1.55 18.92 7.63
CA LEU A 32 -0.29 19.49 7.13
C LEU A 32 -0.49 20.86 6.44
N GLY A 33 -1.69 21.18 5.97
CA GLY A 33 -2.08 22.49 5.44
C GLY A 33 -1.44 22.92 4.10
N ASP A 34 -0.24 22.43 3.76
CA ASP A 34 0.52 22.83 2.58
C ASP A 34 0.87 21.63 1.67
N PRO A 35 0.41 21.63 0.39
CA PRO A 35 0.77 20.61 -0.60
C PRO A 35 2.28 20.43 -0.79
N LYS A 36 3.08 21.49 -0.66
CA LYS A 36 4.54 21.41 -0.82
C LYS A 36 5.19 20.62 0.30
N GLN A 37 4.67 20.76 1.52
CA GLN A 37 5.17 20.00 2.67
C GLN A 37 4.83 18.52 2.53
N LEU A 38 3.59 18.20 2.12
CA LEU A 38 3.18 16.82 1.88
C LEU A 38 4.07 16.15 0.81
N GLY A 39 4.32 16.83 -0.31
CA GLY A 39 5.20 16.31 -1.36
C GLY A 39 6.63 16.09 -0.88
N ARG A 40 7.18 16.98 -0.05
CA ARG A 40 8.54 16.84 0.52
C ARG A 40 8.63 15.66 1.49
N ILE A 41 7.61 15.45 2.32
CA ILE A 41 7.55 14.31 3.24
C ILE A 41 7.41 13.01 2.44
N GLY A 42 6.47 12.96 1.49
CA GLY A 42 6.26 11.81 0.62
C GLY A 42 7.51 11.41 -0.15
N LEU A 43 8.20 12.37 -0.76
CA LEU A 43 9.44 12.10 -1.49
C LEU A 43 10.56 11.59 -0.58
N LYS A 44 10.72 12.17 0.62
CA LYS A 44 11.68 11.66 1.62
C LYS A 44 11.35 10.23 2.03
N SER A 45 10.07 9.93 2.28
CA SER A 45 9.61 8.60 2.65
C SER A 45 9.86 7.58 1.54
N ILE A 46 9.53 7.92 0.28
CA ILE A 46 9.77 7.05 -0.88
C ILE A 46 11.26 6.75 -1.01
N SER A 47 12.12 7.78 -1.02
CA SER A 47 13.57 7.59 -1.10
C SER A 47 14.12 6.74 0.06
N PHE A 48 13.62 6.96 1.28
CA PHE A 48 14.00 6.17 2.44
C PHE A 48 13.62 4.69 2.26
N PHE A 49 12.38 4.41 1.87
CA PHE A 49 11.94 3.03 1.64
C PHE A 49 12.70 2.34 0.51
N LEU A 50 12.95 3.02 -0.62
CA LEU A 50 13.74 2.44 -1.71
C LEU A 50 15.14 2.04 -1.25
N VAL A 51 15.83 2.91 -0.51
CA VAL A 51 17.18 2.62 0.00
C VAL A 51 17.15 1.45 0.98
N THR A 52 16.25 1.47 1.96
CA THR A 52 16.17 0.39 2.96
C THR A 52 15.77 -0.95 2.31
N THR A 53 14.84 -0.95 1.35
CA THR A 53 14.46 -2.16 0.62
C THR A 53 15.60 -2.69 -0.24
N ALA A 54 16.35 -1.82 -0.93
CA ALA A 54 17.51 -2.24 -1.72
C ALA A 54 18.61 -2.88 -0.85
N VAL A 55 18.86 -2.32 0.35
CA VAL A 55 19.79 -2.89 1.33
C VAL A 55 19.28 -4.25 1.83
N ALA A 56 18.00 -4.35 2.19
CA ALA A 56 17.40 -5.59 2.66
C ALA A 56 17.45 -6.71 1.60
N ILE A 57 17.15 -6.39 0.33
CA ILE A 57 17.21 -7.35 -0.78
C ILE A 57 18.66 -7.81 -1.01
N SER A 58 19.62 -6.88 -0.99
CA SER A 58 21.05 -7.21 -1.15
C SER A 58 21.52 -8.21 -0.09
N ILE A 59 21.13 -7.99 1.17
CA ILE A 59 21.44 -8.89 2.28
C ILE A 59 20.73 -10.24 2.07
N ALA A 60 19.43 -10.23 1.77
CA ALA A 60 18.64 -11.45 1.56
C ALA A 60 19.22 -12.34 0.46
N VAL A 61 19.61 -11.75 -0.68
CA VAL A 61 20.23 -12.47 -1.80
C VAL A 61 21.60 -13.02 -1.39
N THR A 62 22.42 -12.26 -0.66
CA THR A 62 23.72 -12.72 -0.17
C THR A 62 23.56 -13.96 0.72
N PHE A 63 22.65 -13.94 1.69
CA PHE A 63 22.38 -15.10 2.54
C PHE A 63 21.78 -16.27 1.76
N ALA A 64 20.88 -16.01 0.81
CA ALA A 64 20.29 -17.06 -0.03
C ALA A 64 21.36 -17.79 -0.85
N LEU A 65 22.36 -17.07 -1.38
CA LEU A 65 23.46 -17.66 -2.15
C LEU A 65 24.43 -18.48 -1.28
N ILE A 66 24.60 -18.12 0.01
CA ILE A 66 25.46 -18.86 0.94
C ILE A 66 24.77 -20.12 1.47
N ILE A 67 23.52 -19.99 1.90
CA ILE A 67 22.76 -21.10 2.49
C ILE A 67 22.28 -22.07 1.40
N GLN A 68 22.12 -21.60 0.16
CA GLN A 68 21.61 -22.35 -0.99
C GLN A 68 20.38 -23.18 -0.63
N PRO A 69 19.30 -22.55 -0.13
CA PRO A 69 18.09 -23.28 0.26
C PRO A 69 17.50 -23.98 -0.97
N GLY A 70 17.56 -25.32 -0.99
CA GLY A 70 17.06 -26.15 -2.08
C GLY A 70 18.10 -27.03 -2.77
N SER A 71 19.40 -26.87 -2.51
CA SER A 71 20.46 -27.67 -3.15
C SER A 71 20.42 -29.18 -2.82
N GLY A 72 19.68 -29.60 -1.79
CA GLY A 72 19.52 -31.00 -1.37
C GLY A 72 18.14 -31.62 -1.57
N GLY A 73 17.18 -30.91 -2.21
CA GLY A 73 15.83 -31.40 -2.39
C GLY A 73 15.64 -32.16 -3.71
N ASN A 74 15.19 -33.43 -3.64
CA ASN A 74 14.69 -34.13 -4.83
C ASN A 74 13.30 -33.58 -5.21
N PHE A 75 13.26 -32.45 -5.90
CA PHE A 75 12.03 -31.88 -6.42
C PHE A 75 11.64 -32.61 -7.70
N LYS A 76 10.58 -33.42 -7.64
CA LYS A 76 9.99 -34.04 -8.83
C LYS A 76 9.33 -32.94 -9.67
N THR A 77 9.99 -32.54 -10.75
CA THR A 77 9.53 -31.48 -11.68
C THR A 77 8.71 -32.02 -12.85
N GLU A 78 8.62 -33.34 -13.00
CA GLU A 78 7.84 -33.99 -14.05
C GLU A 78 6.33 -33.73 -13.87
N GLY A 79 5.75 -32.98 -14.82
CA GLY A 79 4.32 -32.66 -14.86
C GLY A 79 3.93 -31.30 -14.29
N LEU A 80 4.87 -30.55 -13.72
CA LEU A 80 4.61 -29.17 -13.30
C LEU A 80 4.59 -28.25 -14.52
N LYS A 81 3.39 -27.80 -14.91
CA LYS A 81 3.27 -26.68 -15.85
C LYS A 81 3.70 -25.41 -15.12
N TYR A 82 4.74 -24.77 -15.64
CA TYR A 82 5.13 -23.43 -15.22
C TYR A 82 4.03 -22.46 -15.66
N GLU A 83 3.07 -22.17 -14.77
CA GLU A 83 2.29 -20.95 -14.84
C GLU A 83 3.26 -19.82 -14.50
N GLY A 84 4.00 -19.35 -15.51
CA GLY A 84 4.87 -18.20 -15.37
C GLY A 84 4.07 -17.08 -14.71
N ALA A 85 4.62 -16.53 -13.63
CA ALA A 85 4.06 -15.36 -12.99
C ALA A 85 3.74 -14.37 -14.10
N LYS A 86 2.45 -14.05 -14.29
CA LYS A 86 1.99 -13.17 -15.36
C LYS A 86 2.75 -11.85 -15.25
N THR A 87 3.78 -11.69 -16.08
CA THR A 87 4.59 -10.47 -16.19
C THR A 87 3.81 -9.41 -16.96
N GLU A 88 2.56 -9.13 -16.55
CA GLU A 88 1.65 -8.30 -17.34
C GLU A 88 1.20 -7.03 -16.62
N THR A 89 1.64 -6.79 -15.38
CA THR A 89 1.49 -5.44 -14.84
C THR A 89 2.70 -4.63 -15.27
N SER A 90 2.58 -3.91 -16.39
CA SER A 90 3.58 -2.94 -16.79
C SER A 90 3.78 -1.92 -15.66
N PHE A 91 4.98 -1.35 -15.56
CA PHE A 91 5.22 -0.22 -14.66
C PHE A 91 4.22 0.92 -14.94
N VAL A 92 3.87 1.10 -16.22
CA VAL A 92 2.86 2.07 -16.66
C VAL A 92 1.48 1.71 -16.10
N ASP A 93 1.08 0.45 -16.17
CA ASP A 93 -0.21 0.01 -15.62
C ASP A 93 -0.28 0.21 -14.11
N THR A 94 0.84 -0.01 -13.40
CA THR A 94 0.90 0.26 -11.95
C THR A 94 0.71 1.75 -11.67
N LEU A 95 1.31 2.62 -12.48
CA LEU A 95 1.18 4.07 -12.35
C LEU A 95 -0.24 4.55 -12.65
N LEU A 96 -0.88 3.99 -13.69
CA LEU A 96 -2.28 4.25 -14.03
C LEU A 96 -3.22 3.78 -12.91
N ASN A 97 -2.94 2.61 -12.32
CA ASN A 97 -3.73 2.06 -11.22
C ASN A 97 -3.60 2.82 -9.90
N ILE A 98 -2.71 3.82 -9.78
CA ILE A 98 -2.66 4.71 -8.61
C ILE A 98 -3.93 5.53 -8.51
N VAL A 99 -4.46 6.03 -9.62
CA VAL A 99 -5.67 6.85 -9.64
C VAL A 99 -6.87 5.94 -9.91
N PRO A 100 -7.81 5.78 -8.96
CA PRO A 100 -8.97 4.93 -9.18
C PRO A 100 -9.97 5.54 -10.17
N ASP A 101 -10.57 4.71 -11.03
CA ASP A 101 -11.74 5.09 -11.81
C ASP A 101 -12.96 5.34 -10.92
N ASN A 102 -13.07 4.60 -9.81
CA ASN A 102 -14.13 4.76 -8.82
C ASN A 102 -13.61 4.50 -7.38
N PRO A 103 -13.55 5.53 -6.52
CA PRO A 103 -13.04 5.38 -5.16
C PRO A 103 -13.91 4.50 -4.26
N ALA A 104 -15.24 4.48 -4.47
CA ALA A 104 -16.14 3.62 -3.69
C ALA A 104 -15.89 2.14 -3.99
N LYS A 105 -15.62 1.82 -5.27
CA LYS A 105 -15.22 0.48 -5.68
C LYS A 105 -13.86 0.10 -5.11
N ALA A 106 -12.89 1.01 -5.13
CA ALA A 106 -11.56 0.78 -4.56
C ALA A 106 -11.62 0.44 -3.05
N MET A 107 -12.49 1.12 -2.30
CA MET A 107 -12.73 0.81 -0.88
C MET A 107 -13.40 -0.55 -0.67
N ALA A 108 -14.35 -0.92 -1.53
CA ALA A 108 -15.03 -2.23 -1.45
C ALA A 108 -14.09 -3.39 -1.81
N ASP A 109 -13.27 -3.22 -2.84
CA ASP A 109 -12.30 -4.21 -3.31
C ASP A 109 -11.01 -4.23 -2.45
N GLY A 110 -10.84 -3.24 -1.56
CA GLY A 110 -9.68 -3.13 -0.68
C GLY A 110 -8.39 -2.78 -1.41
N ASN A 111 -8.47 -2.07 -2.55
CA ASN A 111 -7.28 -1.63 -3.29
C ASN A 111 -6.58 -0.49 -2.55
N MET A 112 -5.61 -0.85 -1.71
CA MET A 112 -4.92 0.08 -0.82
C MET A 112 -4.25 1.24 -1.55
N LEU A 113 -3.61 0.99 -2.70
CA LEU A 113 -2.91 2.02 -3.46
C LEU A 113 -3.88 3.13 -3.90
N GLN A 114 -5.03 2.71 -4.44
CA GLN A 114 -6.09 3.61 -4.89
C GLN A 114 -6.76 4.37 -3.73
N ILE A 115 -7.01 3.67 -2.61
CA ILE A 115 -7.58 4.28 -1.40
C ILE A 115 -6.65 5.37 -0.86
N ILE A 116 -5.34 5.09 -0.79
CA ILE A 116 -4.32 6.03 -0.31
C ILE A 116 -4.25 7.25 -1.23
N ALA A 117 -4.17 7.04 -2.55
CA ALA A 117 -4.11 8.13 -3.52
C ALA A 117 -5.33 9.05 -3.43
N PHE A 118 -6.53 8.47 -3.39
CA PHE A 118 -7.77 9.24 -3.26
C PHE A 118 -7.87 9.98 -1.91
N ALA A 119 -7.49 9.33 -0.80
CA ALA A 119 -7.47 9.94 0.53
C ALA A 119 -6.53 11.16 0.59
N VAL A 120 -5.35 11.07 -0.02
CA VAL A 120 -4.42 12.19 -0.12
C VAL A 120 -5.01 13.36 -0.92
N LEU A 121 -5.66 13.08 -2.06
CA LEU A 121 -6.30 14.12 -2.88
C LEU A 121 -7.43 14.83 -2.10
N ILE A 122 -8.26 14.09 -1.37
CA ILE A 122 -9.29 14.67 -0.49
C ILE A 122 -8.65 15.51 0.62
N GLY A 123 -7.64 14.98 1.32
CA GLY A 123 -6.99 15.69 2.41
C GLY A 123 -6.33 17.00 1.94
N LEU A 124 -5.70 17.00 0.76
CA LEU A 124 -5.18 18.20 0.11
C LEU A 124 -6.29 19.18 -0.29
N GLY A 125 -7.41 18.69 -0.84
CA GLY A 125 -8.56 19.52 -1.17
C GLY A 125 -9.12 20.24 0.06
N ILE A 126 -9.24 19.52 1.18
CA ILE A 126 -9.66 20.06 2.48
C ILE A 126 -8.65 21.12 2.99
N ALA A 127 -7.34 20.83 2.92
CA ALA A 127 -6.30 21.78 3.31
C ALA A 127 -6.38 23.10 2.54
N ILE A 128 -6.61 23.04 1.22
CA ILE A 128 -6.73 24.23 0.36
C ILE A 128 -8.00 25.02 0.68
N LEU A 129 -9.10 24.35 1.03
CA LEU A 129 -10.39 24.96 1.38
C LEU A 129 -10.42 25.60 2.78
N GLY A 130 -9.31 25.55 3.53
CA GLY A 130 -9.20 25.74 4.99
C GLY A 130 -9.98 26.89 5.66
N LYS A 131 -10.36 27.96 4.97
CA LYS A 131 -11.20 29.05 5.54
C LYS A 131 -12.72 28.80 5.50
N ARG A 132 -13.21 27.83 4.70
CA ARG A 132 -14.66 27.50 4.60
C ARG A 132 -15.09 26.29 5.42
N VAL A 133 -14.14 25.51 5.94
CA VAL A 133 -14.38 24.25 6.67
C VAL A 133 -14.05 24.38 8.17
N GLN A 134 -13.58 25.54 8.61
CA GLN A 134 -13.11 25.84 9.97
C GLN A 134 -14.18 25.73 11.08
N GLY A 135 -15.45 25.45 10.73
CA GLY A 135 -16.56 25.26 11.66
C GLY A 135 -16.89 23.79 12.00
N TYR A 136 -16.16 22.81 11.47
CA TYR A 136 -16.42 21.38 11.72
C TYR A 136 -15.40 20.81 12.73
N PRO A 137 -15.85 20.16 13.83
CA PRO A 137 -15.02 19.82 15.00
C PRO A 137 -13.94 18.75 14.78
N PHE A 138 -13.75 18.29 13.53
CA PHE A 138 -12.83 17.20 13.19
C PHE A 138 -11.47 17.70 12.63
N ILE A 139 -11.24 19.02 12.51
CA ILE A 139 -10.06 19.61 11.84
C ILE A 139 -9.48 20.82 12.63
N THR A 140 -9.55 20.79 13.97
CA THR A 140 -8.79 21.70 14.85
C THR A 140 -7.74 20.89 15.59
#